data_AF-D8J710-F1
#
_entry.id   AF-D8J710-F1
#
_cell.length_a   1.000
_cell.length_b   1.000
_cell.length_c   1.000
_cell.angle_alpha   90.00
_cell.angle_beta   90.00
_cell.angle_gamma   90.00
#
_symmetry.space_group_name_H-M   'P 1'
#
loop_
_entity.id
_entity.type
_entity.pdbx_description
1 polymer ?
#
loop_
_entity_poly.entity_id
_entity_poly.type
_entity_poly.pdbx_seq_one_letter_code
_entity_poly.pdbx_strand_id
1 'polypeptide(L)'
;MARRTLLARALDNGSYVLTERREPAADGDEPVATALSRRAVFEFAEFGVHDAVVVREETETTYVVLPFSIPTADSLSPTGGACIALRPEAGLSEDYLRGWAHAMKGALGDAIEAGLLDERAATVYFEGRIQRFADATEVIVP
;
A
#
# COMPACT_ATOMS: atom_id res chain seq x y z
N MET A 1 15.31 -7.90 -0.21
CA MET A 1 14.65 -7.52 -1.47
C MET A 1 15.02 -6.08 -1.77
N ALA A 2 15.16 -5.72 -3.05
CA ALA A 2 15.29 -4.32 -3.45
C ALA A 2 13.97 -3.61 -3.17
N ARG A 3 14.01 -2.43 -2.52
CA ARG A 3 12.78 -1.64 -2.26
C ARG A 3 12.30 -1.08 -3.60
N ARG A 4 11.02 -1.26 -3.93
CA ARG A 4 10.43 -0.71 -5.17
C ARG A 4 9.40 0.35 -4.80
N THR A 5 9.58 1.54 -5.33
CA THR A 5 8.76 2.72 -5.02
C THR A 5 8.25 3.33 -6.30
N LEU A 6 6.94 3.58 -6.37
CA LEU A 6 6.35 4.37 -7.44
C LEU A 6 6.43 5.85 -7.09
N LEU A 7 6.91 6.68 -8.01
CA LEU A 7 6.98 8.12 -7.86
C LEU A 7 6.02 8.75 -8.87
N ALA A 8 4.96 9.37 -8.37
CA ALA A 8 4.00 10.09 -9.19
C ALA A 8 4.29 11.60 -9.09
N ARG A 9 4.52 12.25 -10.23
CA ARG A 9 4.72 13.70 -10.31
C ARG A 9 3.58 14.34 -11.08
N ALA A 10 2.94 15.34 -10.48
CA ALA A 10 1.93 16.14 -11.14
C ALA A 10 2.55 16.99 -12.28
N LEU A 11 1.81 17.10 -13.38
CA LEU A 11 2.09 17.93 -14.54
C LEU A 11 1.18 19.16 -14.53
N ASP A 12 1.56 20.21 -15.27
CA ASP A 12 0.81 21.49 -15.32
C ASP A 12 -0.65 21.35 -15.78
N ASN A 13 -0.97 20.27 -16.49
CA ASN A 13 -2.33 19.95 -16.95
C ASN A 13 -3.15 19.14 -15.93
N GLY A 14 -2.65 18.91 -14.71
CA GLY A 14 -3.32 18.15 -13.65
C GLY A 14 -3.23 16.63 -13.77
N SER A 15 -2.49 16.11 -14.76
CA SER A 15 -2.20 14.67 -14.89
C SER A 15 -0.88 14.29 -14.23
N TYR A 16 -0.60 12.99 -14.10
CA TYR A 16 0.60 12.49 -13.44
C TYR A 16 1.48 11.71 -14.41
N VAL A 17 2.80 11.86 -14.24
CA VAL A 17 3.80 10.92 -14.74
C VAL A 17 4.21 10.00 -13.59
N LEU A 18 4.32 8.71 -13.88
CA LEU A 18 4.71 7.69 -12.92
C LEU A 18 6.08 7.13 -13.31
N THR A 19 7.02 7.11 -12.37
CA THR A 19 8.30 6.43 -12.53
C THR A 19 8.47 5.36 -11.46
N GLU A 20 9.14 4.26 -11.79
CA GLU A 20 9.52 3.24 -10.82
C GLU A 20 10.97 3.48 -10.38
N ARG A 21 11.18 3.58 -9.07
CA ARG A 21 12.52 3.61 -8.46
C ARG A 21 12.79 2.30 -7.75
N ARG A 22 13.98 1.73 -8.00
CA ARG A 22 14.48 0.53 -7.33
C ARG A 22 15.69 0.88 -6.47
N GLU A 23 15.73 0.39 -5.23
CA GLU A 23 16.87 0.59 -4.33
C GLU A 23 17.68 -0.69 -4.12
N PRO A 24 19.03 -0.64 -4.19
CA PRO A 24 19.85 0.55 -4.49
C PRO A 24 19.69 1.00 -5.95
N ALA A 25 19.83 2.29 -6.21
CA ALA A 25 19.58 2.91 -7.52
C ALA A 25 20.41 2.24 -8.62
N ALA A 26 19.79 1.33 -9.37
CA ALA A 26 20.34 0.80 -10.60
C ALA A 26 19.86 1.73 -11.73
N ASP A 27 20.77 2.56 -12.24
CA ASP A 27 20.62 3.49 -13.38
C ASP A 27 19.20 3.97 -13.71
N GLY A 28 18.86 5.18 -13.23
CA GLY A 28 17.75 6.00 -13.72
C GLY A 28 16.35 5.60 -13.21
N ASP A 29 15.52 6.61 -12.94
CA ASP A 29 14.08 6.41 -12.72
C ASP A 29 13.43 6.13 -14.10
N GLU A 30 12.92 4.92 -14.35
CA GLU A 30 12.27 4.56 -15.61
C GLU A 30 10.80 5.02 -15.61
N PRO A 31 10.33 5.78 -16.63
CA PRO A 31 8.92 6.15 -16.73
C PRO A 31 8.08 4.92 -17.07
N VAL A 32 7.14 4.60 -16.18
CA VAL A 32 6.23 3.44 -16.33
C VAL A 32 4.92 3.84 -16.99
N ALA A 33 4.46 5.08 -16.77
CA ALA A 33 3.22 5.61 -17.34
C ALA A 33 3.19 7.15 -17.33
N THR A 34 2.37 7.73 -18.20
CA THR A 34 2.17 9.19 -18.29
C THR A 34 0.69 9.53 -18.47
N ALA A 35 0.34 10.80 -18.25
CA ALA A 35 -1.02 11.32 -18.41
C ALA A 35 -2.07 10.58 -17.56
N LEU A 36 -1.67 10.10 -16.37
CA LEU A 36 -2.56 9.40 -15.44
C LEU A 36 -3.45 10.38 -14.67
N SER A 37 -4.65 9.92 -14.30
CA SER A 37 -5.41 10.56 -13.22
C SER A 37 -4.78 10.23 -11.86
N ARG A 38 -5.05 11.04 -10.83
CA ARG A 38 -4.58 10.76 -9.46
C ARG A 38 -5.01 9.37 -8.96
N ARG A 39 -6.24 8.95 -9.27
CA ARG A 39 -6.74 7.61 -8.89
C ARG A 39 -5.93 6.51 -9.59
N ALA A 40 -5.69 6.67 -10.89
CA ALA A 40 -4.96 5.68 -11.68
C ALA A 40 -3.54 5.45 -11.15
N VAL A 41 -2.89 6.44 -10.53
CA VAL A 41 -1.57 6.26 -9.89
C VAL A 41 -1.58 5.08 -8.90
N PHE A 42 -2.62 4.96 -8.07
CA PHE A 42 -2.70 3.92 -7.04
C PHE A 42 -3.11 2.55 -7.62
N GLU A 43 -3.74 2.52 -8.80
CA GLU A 43 -4.08 1.28 -9.51
C GLU A 43 -2.83 0.59 -10.10
N PHE A 44 -1.70 1.32 -10.25
CA PHE A 44 -0.41 0.74 -10.65
C PHE A 44 0.37 0.11 -9.47
N ALA A 45 -0.06 0.30 -8.22
CA ALA A 45 0.64 -0.25 -7.07
C ALA A 45 0.39 -1.77 -6.94
N GLU A 46 1.36 -2.56 -7.36
CA GLU A 46 1.41 -4.00 -7.07
C GLU A 46 1.76 -4.28 -5.59
N PHE A 47 0.77 -4.75 -4.81
CA PHE A 47 0.86 -4.90 -3.35
C PHE A 47 1.87 -5.93 -2.81
N GLY A 48 2.39 -6.82 -3.65
CA GLY A 48 3.47 -7.76 -3.30
C GLY A 48 4.87 -7.31 -3.76
N VAL A 49 4.96 -6.18 -4.46
CA VAL A 49 6.16 -5.77 -5.19
C VAL A 49 6.59 -4.37 -4.76
N HIS A 50 5.65 -3.44 -4.61
CA HIS A 50 5.93 -2.07 -4.20
C HIS A 50 5.80 -1.90 -2.69
N ASP A 51 6.70 -1.11 -2.12
CA ASP A 51 6.71 -0.78 -0.70
C ASP A 51 6.03 0.56 -0.41
N ALA A 52 6.05 1.47 -1.38
CA ALA A 52 5.51 2.82 -1.25
C ALA A 52 5.09 3.42 -2.60
N VAL A 53 4.16 4.37 -2.53
CA VAL A 53 3.86 5.31 -3.61
C VAL A 53 4.14 6.72 -3.08
N VAL A 54 4.96 7.50 -3.76
CA VAL A 54 5.24 8.89 -3.40
C VAL A 54 4.56 9.79 -4.42
N VAL A 55 3.61 10.60 -3.97
CA VAL A 55 2.89 11.54 -4.81
C VAL A 55 3.44 12.95 -4.59
N ARG A 56 3.87 13.61 -5.66
CA ARG A 56 4.43 14.96 -5.68
C ARG A 56 3.48 15.90 -6.41
N GLU A 57 2.71 16.66 -5.63
CA GLU A 57 1.81 17.72 -6.08
C GLU A 57 2.39 19.08 -5.62
N GLU A 58 1.62 19.86 -4.85
CA GLU A 58 2.11 21.03 -4.12
C GLU A 58 3.04 20.62 -2.96
N THR A 59 2.75 19.47 -2.36
CA THR A 59 3.54 18.84 -1.30
C THR A 59 3.83 17.39 -1.65
N GLU A 60 4.96 16.86 -1.20
CA GLU A 60 5.27 15.43 -1.30
C GLU A 60 4.52 14.66 -0.20
N THR A 61 3.76 13.63 -0.59
CA THR A 61 3.09 12.70 0.32
C THR A 61 3.54 11.28 0.02
N THR A 62 4.05 10.59 1.02
CA THR A 62 4.42 9.17 0.92
C THR A 62 3.26 8.32 1.40
N TYR A 63 2.86 7.34 0.59
CA TYR A 63 1.88 6.33 0.93
C TYR A 63 2.60 4.99 1.13
N VAL A 64 2.37 4.33 2.27
CA VAL A 64 2.84 2.96 2.48
C VAL A 64 1.90 2.02 1.75
N VAL A 65 2.48 1.13 0.94
CA VAL A 65 1.76 0.05 0.26
C VAL A 65 1.70 -1.15 1.19
N LEU A 66 0.48 -1.56 1.55
CA LEU A 66 0.21 -2.67 2.47
C LEU A 66 -0.58 -3.77 1.76
N PRO A 67 -0.01 -4.96 1.55
CA PRO A 67 -0.76 -6.07 0.98
C PRO A 67 -1.84 -6.61 1.91
N PHE A 68 -2.97 -7.01 1.35
CA PHE A 68 -3.95 -7.87 2.00
C PHE A 68 -3.60 -9.32 1.69
N SER A 69 -2.53 -9.78 2.34
CA SER A 69 -2.14 -11.18 2.39
C SER A 69 -2.25 -11.66 3.83
N ILE A 70 -3.17 -12.59 4.08
CA ILE A 70 -3.29 -13.25 5.37
C ILE A 70 -2.56 -14.59 5.23
N PRO A 71 -1.45 -14.79 5.96
CA PRO A 71 -0.70 -16.04 5.85
C PRO A 71 -1.54 -17.18 6.41
N THR A 72 -1.77 -18.20 5.59
CA THR A 72 -2.30 -19.50 6.01
C THR A 72 -1.35 -20.59 5.53
N ALA A 73 -1.48 -21.81 6.05
CA ALA A 73 -0.69 -22.95 5.58
C ALA A 73 -0.77 -23.20 4.05
N ASP A 74 -1.90 -22.81 3.43
CA ASP A 74 -2.23 -23.15 2.04
C ASP A 74 -2.21 -21.94 1.07
N SER A 75 -2.09 -20.70 1.57
CA SER A 75 -2.19 -19.48 0.74
C SER A 75 -1.27 -18.35 1.20
N LEU A 76 -0.50 -17.80 0.25
CA LEU A 76 0.35 -16.61 0.44
C LEU A 76 0.10 -15.51 -0.59
N SER A 77 -0.81 -15.72 -1.54
CA SER A 77 -1.03 -14.77 -2.64
C SER A 77 -1.82 -13.55 -2.16
N PRO A 78 -1.29 -12.33 -2.27
CA PRO A 78 -2.05 -11.12 -1.94
C PRO A 78 -3.23 -10.97 -2.91
N THR A 79 -4.43 -10.75 -2.37
CA THR A 79 -5.66 -10.54 -3.15
C THR A 79 -5.94 -9.07 -3.42
N GLY A 80 -5.13 -8.17 -2.87
CA GLY A 80 -5.25 -6.72 -2.96
C GLY A 80 -4.37 -6.05 -1.90
N GLY A 81 -4.72 -4.82 -1.54
CA GLY A 81 -4.03 -4.09 -0.49
C GLY A 81 -4.53 -2.65 -0.37
N ALA A 82 -3.80 -1.85 0.40
CA ALA A 82 -4.10 -0.44 0.59
C ALA A 82 -2.84 0.42 0.48
N CYS A 83 -3.02 1.66 0.03
CA CYS A 83 -2.03 2.71 0.12
C CYS A 83 -2.46 3.69 1.23
N ILE A 84 -1.65 3.83 2.27
CA ILE A 84 -1.96 4.68 3.43
C ILE A 84 -0.98 5.85 3.50
N ALA A 85 -1.48 7.09 3.46
CA ALA A 85 -0.64 8.27 3.55
C ALA A 85 0.07 8.35 4.92
N LEU A 86 1.38 8.57 4.89
CA LEU A 86 2.17 8.94 6.05
C LEU A 86 2.05 10.45 6.26
N ARG A 87 1.36 10.82 7.34
CA ARG A 87 1.19 12.21 7.74
C ARG A 87 1.70 12.37 9.17
N PRO A 88 2.71 13.23 9.42
CA PRO A 88 3.24 13.45 10.76
C PRO A 88 2.15 13.81 11.78
N GLU A 89 1.16 14.61 11.38
CA GLU A 89 0.02 15.02 12.20
C GLU A 89 -0.92 13.88 12.59
N ALA A 90 -0.94 12.79 11.82
CA ALA A 90 -1.73 11.59 12.14
C ALA A 90 -1.04 10.70 13.19
N GLY A 91 0.22 10.98 13.52
CA GLY A 91 1.02 10.14 14.43
C GLY A 91 1.30 8.72 13.89
N LEU A 92 1.10 8.50 12.59
CA LEU A 92 1.31 7.21 11.93
C LEU A 92 2.70 7.17 11.30
N SER A 93 3.53 6.21 11.74
CA SER A 93 4.81 5.91 11.10
C SER A 93 4.71 4.64 10.25
N GLU A 94 5.64 4.51 9.30
CA GLU A 94 5.76 3.28 8.50
C GLU A 94 5.95 2.04 9.39
N ASP A 95 6.84 2.12 10.38
CA ASP A 95 7.12 1.03 11.32
C ASP A 95 5.87 0.63 12.11
N TYR A 96 5.09 1.60 12.56
CA TYR A 96 3.84 1.35 13.27
C TYR A 96 2.85 0.60 12.37
N LEU A 97 2.60 1.10 11.15
CA LEU A 97 1.66 0.49 10.22
C LEU A 97 2.07 -0.93 9.83
N ARG A 98 3.36 -1.16 9.56
CA ARG A 98 3.89 -2.49 9.22
C ARG A 98 3.79 -3.45 10.40
N GLY A 99 4.17 -3.02 11.61
CA GLY A 99 4.06 -3.82 12.82
C GLY A 99 2.62 -4.18 13.17
N TRP A 100 1.72 -3.19 13.09
CA TRP A 100 0.29 -3.40 13.30
C TRP A 100 -0.30 -4.37 12.27
N ALA A 101 0.00 -4.19 10.98
CA ALA A 101 -0.49 -5.05 9.91
C ALA A 101 0.02 -6.48 10.07
N HIS A 102 1.30 -6.66 10.41
CA HIS A 102 1.89 -7.98 10.66
C HIS A 102 1.19 -8.71 11.81
N ALA A 103 1.02 -8.04 12.96
CA ALA A 103 0.34 -8.63 14.11
C ALA A 103 -1.12 -9.00 13.81
N MET A 104 -1.85 -8.12 13.10
CA MET A 104 -3.24 -8.37 12.71
C MET A 104 -3.35 -9.58 11.76
N LYS A 105 -2.47 -9.66 10.76
CA LYS A 105 -2.42 -10.80 9.83
C LYS A 105 -2.11 -12.11 10.53
N GLY A 106 -1.19 -12.12 11.50
CA GLY A 106 -0.89 -13.30 12.31
C GLY A 106 -2.12 -13.79 13.07
N ALA A 107 -2.79 -12.88 13.79
CA ALA A 107 -4.01 -13.23 14.53
C ALA A 107 -5.15 -13.72 13.62
N LEU A 108 -5.27 -13.17 12.41
CA LEU A 108 -6.25 -13.62 11.42
C LEU A 108 -5.88 -14.97 10.82
N GLY A 109 -4.59 -15.24 10.58
CA GLY A 109 -4.08 -16.55 10.17
C GLY A 109 -4.43 -17.63 11.19
N ASP A 110 -4.14 -17.39 12.47
CA ASP A 110 -4.48 -18.30 13.57
C ASP A 110 -5.99 -18.58 13.64
N ALA A 111 -6.81 -17.55 13.42
CA ALA A 111 -8.27 -17.69 13.41
C ALA A 111 -8.79 -18.54 12.23
N ILE A 112 -8.15 -18.45 11.06
CA ILE A 112 -8.48 -19.30 9.91
C ILE A 112 -8.07 -20.74 10.17
N GLU A 113 -6.86 -20.97 10.67
CA GLU A 113 -6.35 -22.31 10.98
C GLU A 113 -7.16 -23.01 12.08
N ALA A 114 -7.69 -22.24 13.03
CA ALA A 114 -8.61 -22.74 14.05
C ALA A 114 -10.05 -22.96 13.53
N GLY A 115 -10.35 -22.63 12.28
CA GLY A 115 -11.69 -22.74 11.67
C GLY A 115 -12.71 -21.75 12.22
N LEU A 116 -12.27 -20.65 12.85
CA LEU A 116 -13.14 -19.60 13.39
C LEU A 116 -13.58 -18.61 12.31
N LEU A 117 -12.76 -18.43 11.28
CA LEU A 117 -13.02 -17.57 10.12
C LEU A 117 -12.62 -18.29 8.84
N ASP A 118 -13.26 -17.93 7.73
CA ASP A 118 -12.72 -18.23 6.41
C ASP A 118 -11.83 -17.08 5.90
N GLU A 119 -11.04 -17.34 4.85
CA GLU A 119 -10.10 -16.36 4.28
C GLU A 119 -10.79 -15.06 3.83
N ARG A 120 -12.01 -15.17 3.30
CA ARG A 120 -12.78 -14.03 2.82
C ARG A 120 -13.21 -13.14 4.00
N ALA A 121 -13.77 -13.73 5.05
CA ALA A 121 -14.20 -13.02 6.25
C ALA A 121 -13.02 -12.34 6.94
N ALA A 122 -11.88 -13.01 7.02
CA ALA A 122 -10.65 -12.45 7.56
C ALA A 122 -10.14 -11.27 6.71
N THR A 123 -10.19 -11.37 5.38
CA THR A 123 -9.80 -10.30 4.46
C THR A 123 -10.71 -9.07 4.59
N VAL A 124 -12.03 -9.27 4.59
CA VAL A 124 -13.03 -8.20 4.78
C VAL A 124 -12.85 -7.53 6.15
N TYR A 125 -12.59 -8.32 7.19
CA TYR A 125 -12.30 -7.77 8.51
C TYR A 125 -11.03 -6.92 8.48
N PHE A 126 -9.95 -7.41 7.85
CA PHE A 126 -8.68 -6.68 7.77
C PHE A 126 -8.82 -5.36 7.00
N GLU A 127 -9.49 -5.37 5.85
CA GLU A 127 -9.80 -4.17 5.07
C GLU A 127 -10.61 -3.17 5.91
N GLY A 128 -11.67 -3.62 6.59
CA GLY A 128 -12.48 -2.77 7.46
C GLY A 128 -11.68 -2.17 8.62
N ARG A 129 -10.64 -2.85 9.11
CA ARG A 129 -9.71 -2.30 10.11
C ARG A 129 -8.77 -1.26 9.52
N ILE A 130 -8.27 -1.47 8.30
CA ILE A 130 -7.43 -0.52 7.56
C ILE A 130 -8.20 0.76 7.26
N GLN A 131 -9.45 0.66 6.83
CA GLN A 131 -10.29 1.82 6.53
C GLN A 131 -10.50 2.75 7.73
N ARG A 132 -10.37 2.27 8.97
CA ARG A 132 -10.45 3.14 10.17
C ARG A 132 -9.29 4.14 10.28
N PHE A 133 -8.17 3.92 9.60
CA PHE A 133 -7.13 4.94 9.51
C PHE A 133 -7.58 6.16 8.69
N ALA A 134 -8.65 6.05 7.89
CA ALA A 134 -9.21 7.15 7.12
C ALA A 134 -9.69 8.33 8.00
N ASP A 135 -9.97 8.07 9.28
CA ASP A 135 -10.33 9.11 10.25
C ASP A 135 -9.16 10.05 10.59
N ALA A 136 -7.92 9.61 10.35
CA ALA A 136 -6.69 10.34 10.71
C ALA A 136 -5.81 10.68 9.50
N THR A 137 -5.85 9.89 8.44
CA THR A 137 -5.02 10.07 7.24
C THR A 137 -5.78 9.63 5.99
N GLU A 138 -5.21 9.85 4.80
CA GLU A 138 -5.79 9.33 3.57
C GLU A 138 -5.50 7.84 3.41
N VAL A 139 -6.54 7.06 3.09
CA VAL A 139 -6.45 5.62 2.82
C VAL A 139 -7.07 5.35 1.45
N ILE A 140 -6.29 4.72 0.56
CA ILE A 140 -6.74 4.30 -0.76
C ILE A 140 -6.74 2.77 -0.81
N VAL A 141 -7.90 2.19 -1.13
CA VAL A 141 -8.07 0.76 -1.42
C VAL A 141 -8.48 0.67 -2.90
N PRO A 142 -7.53 0.40 -3.81
CA PRO A 142 -7.78 0.36 -5.25
C PRO A 142 -8.73 -0.75 -5.69
#